data_AF-A0A6B2LXY2-F1
#
_entry.id   AF-A0A6B2LXY2-F1
#
_cell.length_a   1.000
_cell.length_b   1.000
_cell.length_c   1.000
_cell.angle_alpha   90.00
_cell.angle_beta   90.00
_cell.angle_gamma   90.00
#
_symmetry.space_group_name_H-M   'P 1'
#
loop_
_entity.id
_entity.type
_entity.pdbx_description
1 polymer ?
#
loop_
_entity_poly.entity_id
_entity_poly.type
_entity_poly.pdbx_seq_one_letter_code
_entity_poly.pdbx_strand_id
1 'polypeptide(L)' 'MGYVAMDYEKELLKESASLEKSMELDDGSVITIGSERFKCPEALFYPSLIGSDSVSIQECVYNSLMK' A
#
# COMPACT_ATOMS: atom_id res chain seq x y z
N MET A 1 7.58 5.87 -4.27
CA MET A 1 7.92 4.47 -3.94
C MET A 1 7.16 4.07 -2.68
N GLY A 2 6.34 3.01 -2.78
CA GLY A 2 5.48 2.54 -1.70
C GLY A 2 6.21 1.63 -0.71
N TYR A 3 5.59 1.39 0.44
CA TYR A 3 6.07 0.52 1.51
C TYR A 3 4.88 -0.13 2.23
N VAL A 4 5.07 -1.30 2.83
CA VAL A 4 4.05 -1.92 3.70
C VAL A 4 4.22 -1.35 5.11
N ALA A 5 3.14 -0.82 5.68
CA ALA A 5 3.14 -0.35 7.06
C ALA A 5 3.04 -1.55 8.01
N MET A 6 3.78 -1.50 9.13
CA MET A 6 3.67 -2.54 10.17
C MET A 6 2.35 -2.43 10.95
N ASP A 7 1.86 -1.21 11.12
CA ASP A 7 0.59 -0.90 11.79
C ASP A 7 -0.14 0.14 10.93
N TYR A 8 -1.10 -0.33 10.14
CA TYR A 8 -1.82 0.47 9.17
C TYR A 8 -2.61 1.62 9.81
N GLU A 9 -3.30 1.35 10.92
CA GLU A 9 -4.10 2.35 11.65
C GLU A 9 -3.22 3.44 12.25
N LYS A 10 -2.07 3.07 12.82
CA LYS A 10 -1.11 4.05 13.33
C LYS A 10 -0.50 4.88 12.20
N GLU A 11 -0.23 4.27 11.05
CA GLU A 11 0.33 4.97 9.90
C GLU A 11 -0.69 5.95 9.27
N LEU A 12 -1.99 5.63 9.30
CA LEU A 12 -3.08 6.51 8.89
C LEU A 12 -3.17 7.81 9.70
N LEU A 13 -2.77 7.77 10.96
CA LEU A 13 -2.81 8.94 11.85
C LEU A 13 -1.60 9.88 11.70
N LYS A 14 -0.59 9.51 10.91
CA LYS A 14 0.57 10.38 10.66
C LYS A 14 0.17 11.58 9.78
N GLU A 15 0.81 12.71 10.05
CA GLU A 15 0.63 13.93 9.25
C GLU A 15 1.07 13.71 7.79
N SER A 16 0.25 14.18 6.85
CA SER A 16 0.49 14.04 5.40
C SER A 16 1.87 14.56 4.97
N ALA A 17 2.33 15.68 5.52
CA ALA A 17 3.62 16.28 5.20
C ALA A 17 4.81 15.35 5.48
N SER A 18 4.69 14.44 6.46
CA SER A 18 5.72 13.45 6.78
C SER A 18 5.74 12.25 5.82
N LEU A 19 4.64 12.06 5.08
CA LEU A 19 4.41 10.95 4.17
C LEU A 19 4.68 11.33 2.71
N GLU A 20 4.55 12.62 2.39
CA GLU A 20 4.74 13.16 1.05
C GLU A 20 6.14 12.88 0.50
N LYS A 21 6.17 12.42 -0.76
CA LYS A 21 7.39 12.23 -1.54
C LYS A 21 7.14 12.66 -2.97
N SER A 22 7.90 13.66 -3.42
CA SER A 22 7.89 14.12 -4.81
C SER A 22 8.83 13.27 -5.66
N MET A 23 8.43 13.01 -6.90
CA MET A 23 9.28 12.38 -7.92
C MET A 23 9.09 13.06 -9.27
N GLU A 24 10.19 13.17 -10.00
CA GLU A 24 10.20 13.61 -11.38
C GLU A 24 9.97 12.39 -12.28
N LEU A 25 9.08 12.56 -13.25
CA LEU A 25 8.82 11.60 -14.31
C LEU A 25 9.78 11.84 -15.48
N ASP A 26 9.92 10.85 -16.37
CA ASP A 26 10.84 10.93 -17.51
C ASP A 26 10.51 12.08 -18.49
N ASP A 27 9.29 12.64 -18.41
CA ASP A 27 8.85 13.81 -19.18
C ASP A 27 9.15 15.16 -18.49
N GLY A 28 9.78 15.14 -17.30
CA GLY A 28 10.08 16.30 -16.47
C GLY A 28 8.94 16.75 -15.54
N SER A 29 7.79 16.07 -15.56
CA SER A 29 6.66 16.38 -14.67
C SER A 29 6.94 15.91 -13.25
N VAL A 30 6.59 16.72 -12.24
CA VAL A 30 6.75 16.35 -10.83
C VAL A 30 5.41 15.93 -10.24
N ILE A 31 5.35 14.72 -9.69
CA ILE A 31 4.19 14.22 -8.94
C ILE A 31 4.53 14.07 -7.46
N THR A 32 3.58 14.39 -6.60
CA THR A 32 3.69 14.18 -5.14
C THR A 32 2.81 13.01 -4.74
N ILE A 33 3.40 12.04 -4.04
CA ILE A 33 2.69 10.87 -3.51
C ILE A 33 2.74 10.91 -1.98
N GLY A 34 1.60 10.82 -1.32
CA GLY A 34 1.48 10.87 0.14
C GLY A 34 1.12 9.51 0.73
N SER A 35 -0.04 9.43 1.40
CA SER A 35 -0.51 8.21 2.08
C SER A 35 -0.72 7.00 1.16
N GLU A 36 -0.85 7.23 -0.15
CA GLU A 36 -0.93 6.17 -1.17
C GLU A 36 0.27 5.22 -1.11
N ARG A 37 1.42 5.72 -0.61
CA ARG A 37 2.64 4.93 -0.45
C ARG A 37 2.44 3.69 0.41
N PHE A 38 1.56 3.72 1.41
CA PHE A 38 1.27 2.57 2.27
C PHE A 38 -0.15 2.04 2.11
N LYS A 39 -1.11 2.87 1.69
CA LYS A 39 -2.49 2.42 1.41
C LYS A 39 -2.58 1.47 0.22
N CYS A 40 -1.83 1.74 -0.84
CA CYS A 40 -1.89 0.92 -2.05
C CYS A 40 -1.46 -0.55 -1.81
N PRO A 41 -0.32 -0.84 -1.15
CA PRO A 41 0.06 -2.22 -0.84
C PRO A 41 -0.83 -2.91 0.21
N GLU A 42 -1.60 -2.17 1.01
CA GLU A 42 -2.54 -2.75 1.99
C GLU A 42 -3.60 -3.64 1.33
N ALA A 43 -3.97 -3.35 0.08
CA ALA A 43 -4.91 -4.16 -0.70
C ALA A 43 -4.43 -5.61 -0.93
N LEU A 44 -3.14 -5.91 -0.79
CA LEU A 44 -2.62 -7.28 -0.86
C LEU A 44 -2.99 -8.11 0.38
N PHE A 45 -3.16 -7.44 1.51
CA PHE A 45 -3.53 -8.03 2.80
C PHE A 45 -5.04 -7.96 3.04
N TYR A 46 -5.69 -6.91 2.53
CA TYR A 46 -7.14 -6.70 2.58
C TYR A 46 -7.71 -6.32 1.20
N PRO A 47 -7.92 -7.32 0.31
CA PRO A 47 -8.43 -7.09 -1.06
C PRO A 47 -9.80 -6.39 -1.13
N SER A 48 -10.60 -6.47 -0.07
CA SER A 48 -11.88 -5.76 0.04
C SER A 48 -11.75 -4.24 -0.01
N LEU A 49 -10.58 -3.67 0.34
CA LEU A 49 -10.31 -2.24 0.23
C LEU A 49 -10.43 -1.71 -1.21
N ILE A 50 -10.24 -2.58 -2.20
CA ILE A 50 -10.40 -2.28 -3.63
C ILE A 50 -11.62 -2.98 -4.25
N GLY A 51 -12.49 -3.57 -3.43
CA GLY A 51 -13.66 -4.32 -3.88
C GLY A 51 -13.32 -5.61 -4.63
N SER A 52 -12.15 -6.20 -4.37
CA SER A 52 -11.76 -7.48 -4.97
C SER A 52 -12.15 -8.65 -4.08
N ASP A 53 -12.70 -9.70 -4.68
CA ASP A 53 -13.01 -10.98 -4.03
C ASP A 53 -11.80 -11.94 -3.98
N SER A 54 -10.61 -11.45 -4.35
CA SER A 54 -9.38 -12.25 -4.29
C SER A 54 -9.00 -12.58 -2.84
N VAL A 55 -8.32 -13.70 -2.63
CA VAL A 55 -7.72 -14.01 -1.33
C VAL A 55 -6.49 -13.14 -1.07
N SER A 56 -6.24 -12.85 0.20
CA SER A 56 -5.06 -12.09 0.62
C SER A 56 -3.76 -12.87 0.38
N ILE A 57 -2.63 -12.16 0.33
CA ILE A 57 -1.32 -12.79 0.10
C ILE A 57 -0.95 -13.79 1.20
N GLN A 58 -1.29 -13.49 2.46
CA GLN A 58 -1.05 -14.42 3.57
C GLN A 58 -1.82 -15.73 3.42
N GLU A 59 -3.07 -15.65 2.93
CA GLU A 59 -3.92 -16.82 2.68
C GLU A 59 -3.45 -17.58 1.44
N CYS A 60 -2.99 -16.87 0.41
CA CYS A 60 -2.37 -17.49 -0.77
C CYS A 60 -1.14 -18.32 -0.39
N VAL A 61 -0.25 -17.77 0.47
CA VAL A 61 0.93 -18.49 0.97
C VAL A 61 0.51 -19.70 1.82
N TYR A 62 -0.44 -19.52 2.74
CA TYR A 62 -0.96 -20.63 3.55
C TYR A 62 -1.53 -21.76 2.68
N ASN A 63 -2.38 -21.42 1.71
CA ASN A 63 -2.96 -22.37 0.77
C ASN A 63 -1.92 -23.04 -0.14
N SER A 64 -0.79 -22.40 -0.42
CA SER A 64 0.27 -23.01 -1.23
C SER A 64 1.15 -23.98 -0.44
N LEU A 65 1.20 -23.84 0.88
CA LEU A 65 2.02 -24.67 1.77
C LEU A 65 1.23 -25.80 2.42
N MET A 66 -0.03 -25.55 2.76
CA MET A 66 -0.88 -26.44 3.56
C MET A 66 -1.92 -27.18 2.72
N LYS A 67 -1.92 -27.00 1.39
CA LYS A 67 -2.89 -27.58 0.47
C LYS A 67 -2.21 -28.25 -0.70
#